data_AF-A0A7W1YQI1-F1
#
_entry.id   AF-A0A7W1YQI1-F1
#
_cell.length_a   1.000
_cell.length_b   1.000
_cell.length_c   1.000
_cell.angle_alpha   90.00
_cell.angle_beta   90.00
_cell.angle_gamma   90.00
#
_symmetry.space_group_name_H-M   'P 1'
#
loop_
_entity.id
_entity.type
_entity.pdbx_description
1 polymer ?
#
loop_
_entity_poly.entity_id
_entity_poly.type
_entity_poly.pdbx_seq_one_letter_code
_entity_poly.pdbx_strand_id
1 'polypeptide(L)'
;MPTVLPTVRPPMNTGTLPQNLSNLPGGNLAQAVATHPTEGWAAVAWVNQPPESTTDANRVFVKVQHPGSQRWEPAIQVNTLGAYDAASNPGIAIDQAGRIYVTFAQGHLHPALSWSDDGGKTWTPPELLPVADVGIYSQVMIDDQAQIVHLLVNSDYHIHHLERPRAAPVGSAWQDDTVVPGNNHARATMALVGGVVTIATACRSGCAGDAVVISRRQGVGQWSSGRVPGASVRRMWQPYWTSIVATPRGGCLAWGYWGASGNYASCSFDGGGSWEPAKPLIDTYPGDEYQQSDTGSTPTLLYDPATQTVIAYEIYRQVGMVETTYLVYSYRRLVQDHWVPDMAGPYIHHQPALRAFAATARSRAAEPHGIGVAYARSTTNQAGLALVAWSEIDQAAGDIQIMVAWSNPSALVTQNKLP
;
A
#
# COMPACT_ATOMS: atom_id res chain seq x y z
N MET A 1 9.59 -28.77 -3.73
CA MET A 1 8.92 -27.57 -4.27
C MET A 1 9.82 -26.97 -5.34
N PRO A 2 9.31 -26.49 -6.48
CA PRO A 2 10.15 -25.82 -7.47
C PRO A 2 10.70 -24.53 -6.86
N THR A 3 12.02 -24.44 -6.77
CA THR A 3 12.72 -23.28 -6.22
C THR A 3 12.64 -22.13 -7.23
N VAL A 4 12.09 -20.98 -6.83
CA VAL A 4 12.09 -19.77 -7.67
C VAL A 4 13.54 -19.32 -7.85
N LEU A 5 13.97 -19.10 -9.10
CA LEU A 5 15.34 -18.71 -9.41
C LEU A 5 15.61 -17.24 -9.00
N PRO A 6 16.84 -16.92 -8.57
CA PRO A 6 17.25 -15.54 -8.34
C PRO A 6 17.09 -14.68 -9.58
N THR A 7 16.60 -13.44 -9.42
CA THR A 7 16.49 -12.46 -10.51
C THR A 7 17.36 -11.23 -10.24
N VAL A 8 18.09 -10.78 -11.26
CA VAL A 8 18.98 -9.61 -11.15
C VAL A 8 18.13 -8.33 -11.06
N ARG A 9 18.46 -7.41 -10.16
CA ARG A 9 17.85 -6.06 -10.15
C ARG A 9 18.17 -5.37 -11.48
N PRO A 10 17.16 -4.85 -12.21
CA PRO A 10 17.42 -4.24 -13.48
C PRO A 10 18.08 -2.86 -13.29
N PRO A 11 18.80 -2.34 -14.30
CA PRO A 11 19.30 -0.97 -14.28
C PRO A 11 18.16 0.02 -14.02
N MET A 12 18.44 1.14 -13.36
CA MET A 12 17.42 2.06 -12.85
C MET A 12 17.17 3.21 -13.84
N ASN A 13 16.25 3.02 -14.79
CA ASN A 13 15.73 4.12 -15.60
C ASN A 13 14.26 3.92 -15.96
N THR A 14 13.58 4.94 -16.47
CA THR A 14 12.15 4.88 -16.84
C THR A 14 11.87 3.95 -18.03
N GLY A 15 12.90 3.49 -18.74
CA GLY A 15 12.82 2.48 -19.79
C GLY A 15 13.01 1.04 -19.28
N THR A 16 13.19 0.86 -17.97
CA THR A 16 13.35 -0.46 -17.37
C THR A 16 12.04 -1.22 -17.39
N LEU A 17 12.07 -2.39 -18.04
CA LEU A 17 10.92 -3.28 -18.09
C LEU A 17 10.57 -3.79 -16.69
N PRO A 18 9.27 -3.87 -16.34
CA PRO A 18 8.81 -4.52 -15.12
C PRO A 18 9.33 -5.96 -15.00
N GLN A 19 9.59 -6.40 -13.78
CA GLN A 19 10.02 -7.77 -13.49
C GLN A 19 8.89 -8.57 -12.86
N ASN A 20 8.60 -9.76 -13.39
CA ASN A 20 7.78 -10.75 -12.70
C ASN A 20 8.59 -11.35 -11.54
N LEU A 21 8.15 -11.10 -10.31
CA LEU A 21 8.79 -11.62 -9.11
C LEU A 21 8.24 -12.96 -8.65
N SER A 22 6.94 -13.19 -8.81
CA SER A 22 6.29 -14.37 -8.22
C SER A 22 6.77 -15.63 -8.93
N ASN A 23 6.69 -15.69 -10.27
CA ASN A 23 7.01 -16.88 -11.06
C ASN A 23 6.42 -18.18 -10.48
N LEU A 24 5.25 -18.07 -9.83
CA LEU A 24 4.51 -19.18 -9.25
C LEU A 24 3.21 -19.37 -10.04
N PRO A 25 2.80 -20.63 -10.29
CA PRO A 25 1.54 -20.91 -10.95
C PRO A 25 0.35 -20.42 -10.11
N GLY A 26 -0.76 -20.10 -10.79
CA GLY A 26 -2.00 -19.66 -10.17
C GLY A 26 -2.09 -18.14 -9.97
N GLY A 27 -2.94 -17.73 -9.04
CA GLY A 27 -3.21 -16.32 -8.76
C GLY A 27 -2.20 -15.75 -7.76
N ASN A 28 -1.34 -14.81 -8.17
CA ASN A 28 -0.51 -14.06 -7.23
C ASN A 28 -1.11 -12.66 -6.97
N LEU A 29 -1.44 -12.40 -5.72
CA LEU A 29 -2.34 -11.32 -5.30
C LEU A 29 -1.80 -10.58 -4.07
N ALA A 30 -2.40 -9.44 -3.75
CA ALA A 30 -2.23 -8.71 -2.50
C ALA A 30 -0.78 -8.41 -2.11
N GLN A 31 -0.02 -7.79 -3.00
CA GLN A 31 1.38 -7.48 -2.75
C GLN A 31 1.56 -6.30 -1.79
N ALA A 32 2.57 -6.41 -0.93
CA ALA A 32 3.08 -5.33 -0.11
C ALA A 32 4.59 -5.23 -0.28
N VAL A 33 5.12 -4.02 -0.15
CA VAL A 33 6.54 -3.74 -0.37
C VAL A 33 7.11 -2.89 0.73
N ALA A 34 8.37 -3.16 1.07
CA ALA A 34 9.15 -2.33 1.97
C ALA A 34 10.57 -2.19 1.42
N THR A 35 11.23 -1.11 1.81
CA THR A 35 12.64 -0.84 1.50
C THR A 35 13.39 -0.53 2.77
N HIS A 36 14.60 -1.05 2.89
CA HIS A 36 15.49 -0.72 3.99
C HIS A 36 15.76 0.79 4.02
N PRO A 37 15.58 1.46 5.16
CA PRO A 37 15.56 2.92 5.22
C PRO A 37 16.90 3.57 4.89
N THR A 38 18.01 2.84 5.07
CA THR A 38 19.37 3.35 4.80
C THR A 38 20.00 2.67 3.59
N GLU A 39 20.09 1.34 3.57
CA GLU A 39 20.73 0.56 2.50
C GLU A 39 19.91 0.41 1.21
N GLY A 40 18.60 0.66 1.23
CA GLY A 40 17.76 0.70 0.03
C GLY A 40 17.54 -0.63 -0.69
N TRP A 41 17.90 -1.77 -0.09
CA TRP A 41 17.42 -3.09 -0.53
C TRP A 41 15.93 -3.24 -0.18
N ALA A 42 15.22 -4.12 -0.87
CA ALA A 42 13.77 -4.24 -0.76
C ALA A 42 13.29 -5.64 -0.38
N ALA A 43 12.07 -5.72 0.13
CA ALA A 43 11.33 -6.94 0.30
C ALA A 43 9.91 -6.78 -0.25
N VAL A 44 9.37 -7.87 -0.81
CA VAL A 44 8.02 -7.95 -1.36
C VAL A 44 7.34 -9.16 -0.74
N ALA A 45 6.16 -8.97 -0.16
CA ALA A 45 5.29 -10.04 0.29
C ALA A 45 4.07 -10.12 -0.63
N TRP A 46 3.55 -11.33 -0.89
CA TRP A 46 2.32 -11.53 -1.65
C TRP A 46 1.65 -12.84 -1.27
N VAL A 47 0.41 -12.99 -1.75
CA VAL A 47 -0.40 -14.20 -1.62
C VAL A 47 -0.34 -14.98 -2.92
N ASN A 48 -0.09 -16.28 -2.84
CA ASN A 48 -0.26 -17.20 -3.95
C ASN A 48 -1.49 -18.07 -3.69
N GLN A 49 -2.38 -18.12 -4.68
CA GLN A 49 -3.52 -19.01 -4.81
C GLN A 49 -3.17 -20.08 -5.86
N PRO A 50 -2.77 -21.29 -5.44
CA PRO A 50 -2.42 -22.36 -6.38
C PRO A 50 -3.59 -22.71 -7.32
N PRO A 51 -3.33 -23.16 -8.56
CA PRO A 51 -4.39 -23.50 -9.52
C PRO A 51 -5.38 -24.55 -9.01
N GLU A 52 -4.91 -25.49 -8.20
CA GLU A 52 -5.71 -26.60 -7.66
C GLU A 52 -6.32 -26.31 -6.29
N SER A 53 -6.22 -25.07 -5.82
CA SER A 53 -6.58 -24.67 -4.45
C SER A 53 -8.10 -24.64 -4.22
N THR A 54 -8.56 -25.32 -3.17
CA THR A 54 -9.78 -24.92 -2.46
C THR A 54 -9.53 -23.58 -1.75
N THR A 55 -10.56 -22.90 -1.24
CA THR A 55 -10.43 -21.59 -0.59
C THR A 55 -9.42 -21.56 0.57
N ASP A 56 -9.04 -22.71 1.16
CA ASP A 56 -8.12 -22.85 2.30
C ASP A 56 -6.65 -23.15 1.96
N ALA A 57 -6.26 -23.21 0.68
CA ALA A 57 -4.89 -23.56 0.30
C ALA A 57 -4.01 -22.37 -0.13
N ASN A 58 -4.41 -21.14 0.22
CA ASN A 58 -3.59 -19.96 -0.04
C ASN A 58 -2.30 -19.94 0.80
N ARG A 59 -1.25 -19.34 0.23
CA ARG A 59 0.11 -19.28 0.77
C ARG A 59 0.63 -17.86 0.71
N VAL A 60 1.41 -17.47 1.71
CA VAL A 60 2.04 -16.14 1.77
C VAL A 60 3.53 -16.32 1.56
N PHE A 61 4.05 -15.65 0.54
CA PHE A 61 5.44 -15.69 0.15
C PHE A 61 6.10 -14.33 0.38
N VAL A 62 7.37 -14.37 0.74
CA VAL A 62 8.23 -13.19 0.84
C VAL A 62 9.45 -13.40 -0.04
N LYS A 63 9.82 -12.37 -0.79
CA LYS A 63 11.05 -12.30 -1.57
C LYS A 63 11.84 -11.07 -1.15
N VAL A 64 13.14 -11.24 -0.92
CA VAL A 64 14.01 -10.20 -0.38
C VAL A 64 15.18 -9.97 -1.33
N GLN A 65 15.57 -8.72 -1.52
CA GLN A 65 16.81 -8.37 -2.18
C GLN A 65 17.98 -8.55 -1.22
N HIS A 66 19.01 -9.28 -1.64
CA HIS A 66 20.25 -9.41 -0.87
C HIS A 66 20.84 -8.01 -0.57
N PRO A 67 21.13 -7.65 0.69
CA PRO A 67 21.57 -6.29 1.05
C PRO A 67 22.77 -5.77 0.23
N GLY A 68 23.80 -6.60 0.06
CA GLY A 68 25.01 -6.20 -0.68
C GLY A 68 24.93 -6.24 -2.22
N SER A 69 24.14 -7.15 -2.82
CA SER A 69 24.10 -7.34 -4.29
C SER A 69 22.80 -6.84 -4.92
N GLN A 70 21.79 -6.57 -4.09
CA GLN A 70 20.42 -6.20 -4.45
C GLN A 70 19.73 -7.16 -5.42
N ARG A 71 20.26 -8.39 -5.58
CA ARG A 71 19.61 -9.46 -6.33
C ARG A 71 18.47 -10.02 -5.51
N TRP A 72 17.36 -10.35 -6.16
CA TRP A 72 16.24 -11.01 -5.50
C TRP A 72 16.62 -12.45 -5.17
N GLU A 73 16.52 -12.82 -3.90
CA GLU A 73 16.67 -14.18 -3.43
C GLU A 73 15.43 -15.02 -3.76
N PRO A 74 15.50 -16.36 -3.70
CA PRO A 74 14.32 -17.21 -3.81
C PRO A 74 13.22 -16.83 -2.82
N ALA A 75 11.96 -16.99 -3.22
CA ALA A 75 10.82 -16.73 -2.36
C ALA A 75 10.72 -17.77 -1.22
N ILE A 76 10.35 -17.32 -0.02
CA ILE A 76 10.12 -18.19 1.14
C ILE A 76 8.66 -18.08 1.57
N GLN A 77 8.01 -19.23 1.78
CA GLN A 77 6.68 -19.30 2.37
C GLN A 77 6.77 -19.00 3.87
N VAL A 78 6.00 -18.03 4.37
CA VAL A 78 6.05 -17.60 5.78
C VAL A 78 4.86 -18.07 6.61
N ASN A 79 3.71 -18.36 6.00
CA ASN A 79 2.58 -18.96 6.72
C ASN A 79 2.76 -20.47 6.87
N THR A 80 2.43 -21.03 8.04
CA THR A 80 2.56 -22.47 8.31
C THR A 80 1.25 -23.22 8.16
N LEU A 81 0.12 -22.52 8.24
CA LEU A 81 -1.22 -23.06 8.01
C LEU A 81 -1.80 -22.49 6.72
N GLY A 82 -2.65 -23.28 6.05
CA GLY A 82 -3.46 -22.77 4.95
C GLY A 82 -4.29 -21.57 5.39
N ALA A 83 -4.44 -20.61 4.50
CA ALA A 83 -5.28 -19.45 4.72
C ALA A 83 -6.55 -19.59 3.89
N TYR A 84 -7.70 -19.31 4.53
CA TYR A 84 -8.99 -19.17 3.86
C TYR A 84 -9.01 -17.89 3.04
N ASP A 85 -9.55 -17.94 1.82
CA ASP A 85 -9.50 -16.87 0.82
C ASP A 85 -8.07 -16.35 0.58
N ALA A 86 -7.90 -15.40 -0.34
CA ALA A 86 -6.60 -14.78 -0.59
C ALA A 86 -6.05 -14.24 0.74
N ALA A 87 -5.17 -15.03 1.39
CA ALA A 87 -4.62 -14.83 2.72
C ALA A 87 -4.41 -13.33 2.96
N SER A 88 -5.32 -12.77 3.75
CA SER A 88 -5.68 -11.38 3.65
C SER A 88 -4.48 -10.42 3.64
N ASN A 89 -4.55 -9.36 2.81
CA ASN A 89 -3.43 -8.52 2.37
C ASN A 89 -2.24 -8.47 3.35
N PRO A 90 -1.10 -9.10 3.02
CA PRO A 90 0.07 -9.03 3.87
C PRO A 90 0.53 -7.59 4.05
N GLY A 91 1.05 -7.29 5.23
CA GLY A 91 1.82 -6.08 5.50
C GLY A 91 3.29 -6.44 5.58
N ILE A 92 4.18 -5.56 5.14
CA ILE A 92 5.63 -5.74 5.30
C ILE A 92 6.31 -4.44 5.69
N ALA A 93 7.26 -4.52 6.61
CA ALA A 93 8.13 -3.41 6.99
C ALA A 93 9.55 -3.91 7.23
N ILE A 94 10.52 -3.03 7.01
CA ILE A 94 11.95 -3.27 7.28
C ILE A 94 12.41 -2.18 8.22
N ASP A 95 13.05 -2.57 9.32
CA ASP A 95 13.59 -1.62 10.28
C ASP A 95 15.03 -1.17 9.93
N GLN A 96 15.57 -0.23 10.70
CA GLN A 96 16.94 0.26 10.49
C GLN A 96 18.05 -0.79 10.68
N ALA A 97 17.79 -1.86 11.44
CA ALA A 97 18.74 -2.95 11.66
C ALA A 97 18.66 -4.02 10.55
N GLY A 98 17.72 -3.88 9.62
CA GLY A 98 17.48 -4.84 8.55
C GLY A 98 16.60 -6.02 8.94
N ARG A 99 15.94 -5.95 10.11
CA ARG A 99 14.93 -6.92 10.47
C ARG A 99 13.67 -6.69 9.64
N ILE A 100 13.11 -7.78 9.12
CA ILE A 100 11.94 -7.77 8.26
C ILE A 100 10.75 -8.29 9.04
N TYR A 101 9.67 -7.54 9.07
CA TYR A 101 8.41 -7.91 9.70
C TYR A 101 7.35 -8.14 8.63
N VAL A 102 6.60 -9.24 8.73
CA VAL A 102 5.50 -9.54 7.81
C VAL A 102 4.27 -9.95 8.61
N THR A 103 3.18 -9.23 8.38
CA THR A 103 1.85 -9.61 8.87
C THR A 103 1.05 -10.27 7.77
N PHE A 104 0.23 -11.24 8.13
CA PHE A 104 -0.64 -11.97 7.20
C PHE A 104 -1.75 -12.68 7.96
N ALA A 105 -2.70 -13.28 7.26
CA ALA A 105 -3.72 -14.14 7.87
C ALA A 105 -3.46 -15.63 7.60
N GLN A 106 -3.81 -16.51 8.54
CA GLN A 106 -3.71 -17.97 8.39
C GLN A 106 -4.74 -18.71 9.24
N GLY A 107 -5.01 -19.98 8.93
CA GLY A 107 -5.88 -20.86 9.73
C GLY A 107 -7.28 -20.28 9.92
N HIS A 108 -8.03 -20.08 8.84
CA HIS A 108 -9.30 -19.33 8.82
C HIS A 108 -9.15 -17.85 9.17
N LEU A 109 -8.21 -17.18 8.50
CA LEU A 109 -8.03 -15.72 8.54
C LEU A 109 -7.62 -15.14 9.91
N HIS A 110 -7.00 -15.92 10.79
CA HIS A 110 -6.41 -15.37 12.01
C HIS A 110 -5.17 -14.55 11.66
N PRO A 111 -5.11 -13.28 12.08
CA PRO A 111 -3.97 -12.42 11.79
C PRO A 111 -2.74 -12.90 12.59
N ALA A 112 -1.60 -12.92 11.92
CA ALA A 112 -0.33 -13.42 12.43
C ALA A 112 0.82 -12.51 12.04
N LEU A 113 1.90 -12.57 12.81
CA LEU A 113 3.16 -11.88 12.56
C LEU A 113 4.30 -12.91 12.48
N SER A 114 5.17 -12.75 11.50
CA SER A 114 6.48 -13.41 11.45
C SER A 114 7.56 -12.39 11.13
N TRP A 115 8.79 -12.64 11.55
CA TRP A 115 9.91 -11.76 11.24
C TRP A 115 11.19 -12.55 10.94
N SER A 116 12.12 -11.87 10.30
CA SER A 116 13.45 -12.37 9.96
C SER A 116 14.54 -11.43 10.47
N ASP A 117 15.53 -12.00 11.15
CA ASP A 117 16.72 -11.31 11.69
C ASP A 117 17.96 -11.44 10.78
N ASP A 118 17.85 -12.16 9.65
CA ASP A 118 19.00 -12.56 8.83
C ASP A 118 18.83 -12.19 7.34
N GLY A 119 18.08 -11.12 7.07
CA GLY A 119 17.82 -10.62 5.73
C GLY A 119 16.85 -11.50 4.94
N GLY A 120 15.92 -12.16 5.62
CA GLY A 120 14.87 -12.98 5.01
C GLY A 120 15.26 -14.42 4.72
N LYS A 121 16.38 -14.94 5.25
CA LYS A 121 16.82 -16.33 5.01
C LYS A 121 16.06 -17.31 5.91
N THR A 122 15.83 -16.93 7.15
CA THR A 122 15.02 -17.68 8.11
C THR A 122 13.96 -16.78 8.72
N TRP A 123 12.87 -17.39 9.15
CA TRP A 123 11.68 -16.71 9.67
C TRP A 123 11.24 -17.36 10.96
N THR A 124 10.76 -16.55 11.90
CA THR A 124 10.17 -17.07 13.13
C THR A 124 8.87 -17.83 12.85
N PRO A 125 8.54 -18.84 13.66
CA PRO A 125 7.19 -19.42 13.63
C PRO A 125 6.15 -18.30 13.76
N PRO A 126 5.06 -18.33 12.97
CA PRO A 126 4.06 -17.27 13.02
C PRO A 126 3.43 -17.12 14.40
N GLU A 127 3.50 -15.92 14.96
CA GLU A 127 2.84 -15.51 16.20
C GLU A 127 1.41 -15.08 15.87
N LEU A 128 0.39 -15.74 16.44
CA LEU A 128 -1.00 -15.31 16.30
C LEU A 128 -1.23 -14.02 17.10
N LEU A 129 -1.87 -13.04 16.47
CA LEU A 129 -2.20 -11.77 17.09
C LEU A 129 -3.48 -11.89 17.93
N PRO A 130 -3.59 -11.19 19.07
CA PRO A 130 -4.69 -11.34 20.02
C PRO A 130 -5.96 -10.60 19.57
N VAL A 131 -6.40 -10.84 18.34
CA VAL A 131 -7.60 -10.27 17.74
C VAL A 131 -8.62 -11.41 17.64
N ALA A 132 -9.78 -11.25 18.26
CA ALA A 132 -10.74 -12.35 18.44
C ALA A 132 -11.37 -12.83 17.12
N ASP A 133 -11.41 -11.94 16.12
CA ASP A 133 -12.15 -12.14 14.88
C ASP A 133 -11.24 -12.30 13.65
N VAL A 134 -11.87 -12.68 12.54
CA VAL A 134 -11.27 -12.86 11.21
C VAL A 134 -10.70 -11.55 10.64
N GLY A 135 -9.38 -11.51 10.42
CA GLY A 135 -8.66 -10.36 9.88
C GLY A 135 -8.55 -10.39 8.36
N ILE A 136 -8.87 -9.27 7.68
CA ILE A 136 -8.88 -9.16 6.21
C ILE A 136 -7.78 -8.21 5.67
N TYR A 137 -7.27 -7.30 6.50
CA TYR A 137 -6.21 -6.37 6.07
C TYR A 137 -5.25 -6.14 7.22
N SER A 138 -3.96 -6.25 6.94
CA SER A 138 -2.92 -5.93 7.92
C SER A 138 -1.91 -4.93 7.36
N GLN A 139 -1.46 -4.01 8.20
CA GLN A 139 -0.27 -3.21 7.95
C GLN A 139 0.67 -3.38 9.14
N VAL A 140 1.97 -3.24 8.87
CA VAL A 140 3.01 -3.16 9.89
C VAL A 140 3.79 -1.88 9.67
N MET A 141 4.10 -1.19 10.77
CA MET A 141 4.90 0.02 10.79
C MET A 141 5.87 -0.07 11.96
N ILE A 142 7.09 0.41 11.75
CA ILE A 142 8.14 0.39 12.76
C ILE A 142 8.42 1.82 13.22
N ASP A 143 8.29 2.07 14.52
CA ASP A 143 8.82 3.27 15.16
C ASP A 143 10.25 2.98 15.63
N ASP A 144 11.23 3.45 14.86
CA ASP A 144 12.65 3.32 15.17
C ASP A 144 13.10 4.18 16.35
N GLN A 145 12.41 5.28 16.61
CA GLN A 145 12.74 6.16 17.72
C GLN A 145 12.24 5.57 19.04
N ALA A 146 10.98 5.10 19.06
CA ALA A 146 10.38 4.49 20.23
C ALA A 146 10.73 3.00 20.41
N GLN A 147 11.34 2.37 19.39
CA GLN A 147 11.60 0.92 19.36
C GLN A 147 10.31 0.11 19.49
N ILE A 148 9.25 0.53 18.81
CA ILE A 148 7.91 -0.10 18.84
C ILE A 148 7.58 -0.69 17.47
N VAL A 149 6.93 -1.86 17.49
CA VAL A 149 6.24 -2.42 16.32
C VAL A 149 4.76 -2.07 16.46
N HIS A 150 4.22 -1.38 15.46
CA HIS A 150 2.79 -1.09 15.37
C HIS A 150 2.19 -1.96 14.27
N LEU A 151 1.07 -2.60 14.58
CA LEU A 151 0.27 -3.35 13.63
C LEU A 151 -1.11 -2.70 13.54
N LEU A 152 -1.64 -2.69 12.33
CA LEU A 152 -3.02 -2.32 12.07
C LEU A 152 -3.72 -3.55 11.53
N VAL A 153 -4.81 -3.95 12.16
CA VAL A 153 -5.59 -5.12 11.73
C VAL A 153 -7.02 -4.69 11.51
N ASN A 154 -7.55 -4.92 10.31
CA ASN A 154 -8.98 -4.83 10.05
C ASN A 154 -9.60 -6.21 10.27
N SER A 155 -10.45 -6.34 11.29
CA SER A 155 -11.10 -7.58 11.68
C SER A 155 -12.60 -7.36 11.88
N ASP A 156 -13.44 -8.12 11.20
CA ASP A 156 -14.91 -7.96 11.18
C ASP A 156 -15.38 -6.49 11.09
N TYR A 157 -14.79 -5.72 10.18
CA TYR A 157 -15.04 -4.30 9.99
C TYR A 157 -14.70 -3.40 11.21
N HIS A 158 -13.84 -3.87 12.10
CA HIS A 158 -13.22 -3.11 13.19
C HIS A 158 -11.74 -2.88 12.90
N ILE A 159 -11.21 -1.72 13.29
CA ILE A 159 -9.79 -1.41 13.15
C ILE A 159 -9.14 -1.51 14.52
N HIS A 160 -8.31 -2.53 14.67
CA HIS A 160 -7.44 -2.74 15.81
C HIS A 160 -6.08 -2.13 15.53
N HIS A 161 -5.58 -1.37 16.49
CA HIS A 161 -4.17 -1.01 16.56
C HIS A 161 -3.52 -1.85 17.64
N LEU A 162 -2.50 -2.61 17.25
CA LEU A 162 -1.69 -3.39 18.17
C LEU A 162 -0.32 -2.74 18.27
N GLU A 163 0.23 -2.64 19.47
CA GLU A 163 1.61 -2.23 19.65
C GLU A 163 2.36 -3.03 20.71
N ARG A 164 3.67 -3.15 20.49
CA ARG A 164 4.57 -3.83 21.40
C ARG A 164 6.01 -3.34 21.23
N PRO A 165 6.83 -3.31 22.30
CA PRO A 165 8.26 -3.11 22.16
C PRO A 165 8.88 -4.14 21.21
N ARG A 166 9.79 -3.68 20.35
CA ARG A 166 10.45 -4.49 19.33
C ARG A 166 11.27 -5.65 19.89
N ALA A 167 11.87 -5.41 21.06
CA ALA A 167 12.69 -6.38 21.77
C ALA A 167 11.86 -7.35 22.63
N ALA A 168 10.53 -7.20 22.67
CA ALA A 168 9.68 -8.09 23.45
C ALA A 168 9.78 -9.53 22.92
N PRO A 169 9.95 -10.54 23.80
CA PRO A 169 9.92 -11.94 23.41
C PRO A 169 8.62 -12.34 22.72
N VAL A 170 8.68 -13.39 21.88
CA VAL A 170 7.49 -13.99 21.26
C VAL A 170 6.47 -14.37 22.34
N GLY A 171 5.19 -14.06 22.10
CA GLY A 171 4.10 -14.34 23.05
C GLY A 171 3.98 -13.30 24.18
N SER A 172 4.82 -12.27 24.20
CA SER A 172 4.59 -11.11 25.06
C SER A 172 3.29 -10.42 24.66
N ALA A 173 2.53 -9.95 25.65
CA ALA A 173 1.26 -9.29 25.43
C ALA A 173 1.38 -8.11 24.46
N TRP A 174 0.43 -8.02 23.54
CA TRP A 174 0.21 -6.83 22.72
C TRP A 174 -0.71 -5.89 23.48
N GLN A 175 -0.43 -4.60 23.41
CA GLN A 175 -1.43 -3.60 23.71
C GLN A 175 -2.37 -3.52 22.50
N ASP A 176 -3.64 -3.84 22.70
CA ASP A 176 -4.69 -3.73 21.68
C ASP A 176 -5.60 -2.55 22.01
N ASP A 177 -5.73 -1.65 21.04
CA ASP A 177 -6.56 -0.46 21.13
C ASP A 177 -7.52 -0.39 19.94
N THR A 178 -8.80 -0.15 20.23
CA THR A 178 -9.78 0.20 19.20
C THR A 178 -9.62 1.67 18.81
N VAL A 179 -9.24 1.91 17.55
CA VAL A 179 -8.80 3.23 17.07
C VAL A 179 -9.97 4.17 16.79
N VAL A 180 -10.99 3.66 16.11
CA VAL A 180 -12.18 4.41 15.70
C VAL A 180 -13.39 3.74 16.36
N PRO A 181 -14.19 4.48 17.14
CA PRO A 181 -15.43 3.95 17.69
C PRO A 181 -16.40 3.57 16.58
N GLY A 182 -17.05 2.41 16.72
CA GLY A 182 -18.07 1.91 15.79
C GLY A 182 -17.61 0.69 14.99
N ASN A 183 -18.51 0.23 14.12
CA ASN A 183 -18.32 -0.88 13.20
C ASN A 183 -18.37 -0.37 11.75
N ASN A 184 -18.22 -1.26 10.76
CA ASN A 184 -18.27 -0.92 9.33
C ASN A 184 -17.08 -0.09 8.82
N HIS A 185 -15.88 -0.33 9.34
CA HIS A 185 -14.64 0.17 8.75
C HIS A 185 -14.28 -0.61 7.48
N ALA A 186 -14.04 0.10 6.39
CA ALA A 186 -13.65 -0.50 5.12
C ALA A 186 -12.19 -0.93 5.10
N ARG A 187 -11.28 0.04 5.28
CA ARG A 187 -9.84 -0.14 5.39
C ARG A 187 -9.26 0.98 6.23
N ALA A 188 -8.06 0.74 6.71
CA ALA A 188 -7.26 1.76 7.34
C ALA A 188 -5.80 1.64 6.91
N THR A 189 -5.08 2.75 7.08
CA THR A 189 -3.64 2.84 6.85
C THR A 189 -3.01 3.65 7.96
N MET A 190 -1.74 3.41 8.26
CA MET A 190 -1.03 4.11 9.33
C MET A 190 0.31 4.68 8.89
N ALA A 191 0.71 5.79 9.51
CA ALA A 191 2.04 6.36 9.43
C ALA A 191 2.41 7.12 10.72
N LEU A 192 3.71 7.36 10.92
CA LEU A 192 4.22 8.28 11.95
C LEU A 192 4.25 9.72 11.40
N VAL A 193 3.18 10.48 11.63
CA VAL A 193 3.05 11.86 11.18
C VAL A 193 3.48 12.78 12.31
N GLY A 194 4.60 13.50 12.15
CA GLY A 194 5.15 14.36 13.19
C GLY A 194 5.55 13.61 14.48
N GLY A 195 5.93 12.33 14.37
CA GLY A 195 6.23 11.47 15.52
C GLY A 195 4.99 10.97 16.27
N VAL A 196 3.81 11.13 15.69
CA VAL A 196 2.53 10.68 16.26
C VAL A 196 1.97 9.57 15.39
N VAL A 197 1.55 8.45 16.01
CA VAL A 197 0.85 7.38 15.30
C VAL A 197 -0.44 7.95 14.75
N THR A 198 -0.57 7.97 13.43
CA THR A 198 -1.71 8.55 12.72
C THR A 198 -2.31 7.48 11.82
N ILE A 199 -3.59 7.21 12.03
CA ILE A 199 -4.36 6.19 11.32
C ILE A 199 -5.46 6.88 10.53
N ALA A 200 -5.50 6.62 9.23
CA ALA A 200 -6.58 7.06 8.36
C ALA A 200 -7.51 5.89 8.06
N THR A 201 -8.76 6.01 8.51
CA THR A 201 -9.79 4.97 8.38
C THR A 201 -10.86 5.42 7.40
N ALA A 202 -11.12 4.60 6.38
CA ALA A 202 -12.29 4.74 5.53
C ALA A 202 -13.50 4.12 6.24
N CYS A 203 -14.51 4.94 6.53
CA CYS A 203 -15.73 4.50 7.19
C CYS A 203 -16.87 4.30 6.19
N ARG A 204 -17.59 3.16 6.29
CA ARG A 204 -18.80 2.87 5.53
C ARG A 204 -20.05 3.16 6.36
N SER A 205 -21.22 3.01 5.73
CA SER A 205 -22.57 3.20 6.26
C SER A 205 -22.67 2.92 7.76
N GLY A 206 -22.78 4.00 8.54
CA GLY A 206 -22.93 3.96 10.00
C GLY A 206 -21.69 4.32 10.80
N CYS A 207 -20.47 4.20 10.23
CA CYS A 207 -19.26 4.77 10.83
C CYS A 207 -19.11 6.23 10.42
N ALA A 208 -19.04 7.13 11.40
CA ALA A 208 -18.61 8.52 11.23
C ALA A 208 -19.21 9.27 10.01
N GLY A 209 -20.46 8.97 9.64
CA GLY A 209 -21.14 9.60 8.50
C GLY A 209 -20.46 9.33 7.15
N ASP A 210 -19.93 8.13 6.96
CA ASP A 210 -19.37 7.59 5.72
C ASP A 210 -18.14 8.38 5.23
N ALA A 211 -17.39 8.96 6.17
CA ALA A 211 -16.25 9.82 5.87
C ALA A 211 -14.90 9.10 6.00
N VAL A 212 -13.83 9.78 5.60
CA VAL A 212 -12.48 9.41 6.06
C VAL A 212 -12.22 10.06 7.42
N VAL A 213 -11.86 9.23 8.40
CA VAL A 213 -11.52 9.63 9.77
C VAL A 213 -10.01 9.54 9.96
N ILE A 214 -9.43 10.58 10.54
CA ILE A 214 -8.05 10.57 11.02
C ILE A 214 -8.07 10.41 12.53
N SER A 215 -7.38 9.38 13.02
CA SER A 215 -7.17 9.12 14.44
C SER A 215 -5.70 9.23 14.77
N ARG A 216 -5.37 9.91 15.87
CA ARG A 216 -4.00 10.22 16.27
C ARG A 216 -3.77 9.85 17.71
N ARG A 217 -2.60 9.30 18.01
CA ARG A 217 -2.16 9.02 19.38
C ARG A 217 -0.68 9.30 19.55
N GLN A 218 -0.36 10.00 20.64
CA GLN A 218 1.01 10.22 21.09
C GLN A 218 1.30 9.27 22.26
N GLY A 219 2.25 8.36 22.08
CA GLY A 219 2.59 7.33 23.08
C GLY A 219 1.38 6.48 23.47
N VAL A 220 1.19 6.25 24.77
CA VAL A 220 0.08 5.47 25.35
C VAL A 220 -1.17 6.31 25.68
N GLY A 221 -1.28 7.52 25.12
CA GLY A 221 -2.39 8.43 25.37
C GLY A 221 -3.73 7.97 24.77
N GLN A 222 -4.80 8.76 24.94
CA GLN A 222 -6.05 8.48 24.24
C GLN A 222 -5.99 8.85 22.76
N TRP A 223 -6.76 8.15 21.95
CA TRP A 223 -6.97 8.50 20.54
C TRP A 223 -7.76 9.80 20.43
N SER A 224 -7.23 10.74 19.65
CA SER A 224 -7.99 11.90 19.16
C SER A 224 -8.38 11.65 17.71
N SER A 225 -9.68 11.71 17.41
CA SER A 225 -10.20 11.45 16.07
C SER A 225 -10.97 12.64 15.50
N GLY A 226 -10.83 12.86 14.21
CA GLY A 226 -11.52 13.92 13.47
C GLY A 226 -11.77 13.52 12.02
N ARG A 227 -12.82 14.09 11.41
CA ARG A 227 -13.09 13.86 9.98
C ARG A 227 -12.15 14.72 9.14
N VAL A 228 -11.74 14.20 8.00
CA VAL A 228 -11.08 15.00 6.97
C VAL A 228 -12.12 15.97 6.37
N PRO A 229 -11.86 17.29 6.35
CA PRO A 229 -12.82 18.24 5.79
C PRO A 229 -13.11 17.94 4.31
N GLY A 230 -14.39 17.91 3.94
CA GLY A 230 -14.80 17.60 2.56
C GLY A 230 -14.66 16.12 2.15
N ALA A 231 -14.22 15.22 3.05
CA ALA A 231 -14.22 13.78 2.81
C ALA A 231 -15.59 13.12 3.10
N SER A 232 -16.60 13.93 3.42
CA SER A 232 -17.99 13.49 3.56
C SER A 232 -18.62 13.27 2.19
N VAL A 233 -19.43 12.23 2.09
CA VAL A 233 -19.87 11.72 0.81
C VAL A 233 -20.99 12.52 0.15
N ARG A 234 -20.97 12.55 -1.19
CA ARG A 234 -22.19 12.57 -2.00
C ARG A 234 -22.99 11.29 -1.73
N ARG A 235 -24.33 11.30 -1.82
CA ARG A 235 -25.14 10.07 -1.59
C ARG A 235 -24.53 8.88 -2.37
N MET A 236 -24.30 7.75 -1.70
CA MET A 236 -23.87 6.44 -2.25
C MET A 236 -22.38 6.19 -2.49
N TRP A 237 -21.47 7.16 -2.38
CA TRP A 237 -20.05 6.79 -2.43
C TRP A 237 -19.61 6.26 -1.06
N GLN A 238 -18.75 5.25 -1.04
CA GLN A 238 -18.24 4.71 0.21
C GLN A 238 -16.72 4.77 0.16
N PRO A 239 -16.05 5.58 1.00
CA PRO A 239 -14.60 5.58 1.02
C PRO A 239 -14.14 4.16 1.34
N TYR A 240 -13.07 3.72 0.67
CA TYR A 240 -12.65 2.33 0.79
C TYR A 240 -11.15 2.17 0.86
N TRP A 241 -10.42 2.66 -0.14
CA TRP A 241 -8.96 2.57 -0.14
C TRP A 241 -8.38 3.80 0.53
N THR A 242 -7.43 3.63 1.44
CA THR A 242 -6.70 4.72 2.08
C THR A 242 -5.19 4.48 2.00
N SER A 243 -4.43 5.55 1.78
CA SER A 243 -2.97 5.55 1.87
C SER A 243 -2.50 6.84 2.52
N ILE A 244 -1.65 6.73 3.54
CA ILE A 244 -1.08 7.88 4.25
C ILE A 244 0.44 7.82 4.18
N VAL A 245 1.06 8.97 3.96
CA VAL A 245 2.52 9.13 3.98
C VAL A 245 2.92 10.29 4.87
N ALA A 246 3.94 10.08 5.69
CA ALA A 246 4.53 11.13 6.51
C ALA A 246 5.42 12.06 5.65
N THR A 247 5.44 13.33 6.02
CA THR A 247 6.30 14.37 5.43
C THR A 247 7.00 15.15 6.55
N PRO A 248 8.07 15.92 6.26
CA PRO A 248 8.76 16.71 7.27
C PRO A 248 7.89 17.74 8.00
N ARG A 249 6.76 18.15 7.41
CA ARG A 249 5.84 19.16 7.99
C ARG A 249 4.54 18.55 8.51
N GLY A 250 4.29 17.27 8.28
CA GLY A 250 3.00 16.64 8.60
C GLY A 250 2.81 15.38 7.80
N GLY A 251 1.69 15.26 7.08
CA GLY A 251 1.36 14.04 6.35
C GLY A 251 0.38 14.33 5.23
N CYS A 252 0.38 13.49 4.21
CA CYS A 252 -0.64 13.49 3.17
C CYS A 252 -1.36 12.15 3.16
N LEU A 253 -2.65 12.22 2.90
CA LEU A 253 -3.59 11.12 2.82
C LEU A 253 -4.20 11.14 1.42
N ALA A 254 -4.38 9.96 0.84
CA ALA A 254 -5.21 9.75 -0.34
C ALA A 254 -6.24 8.66 -0.07
N TRP A 255 -7.38 8.76 -0.73
CA TRP A 255 -8.41 7.73 -0.71
C TRP A 255 -9.18 7.63 -2.02
N GLY A 256 -9.74 6.45 -2.25
CA GLY A 256 -10.68 6.20 -3.35
C GLY A 256 -12.01 5.68 -2.80
N TYR A 257 -13.04 5.70 -3.64
CA TYR A 257 -14.39 5.26 -3.29
C TYR A 257 -14.74 3.91 -3.93
N TRP A 258 -15.37 3.04 -3.15
CA TRP A 258 -15.94 1.80 -3.69
C TRP A 258 -17.16 2.09 -4.55
N GLY A 259 -17.20 1.54 -5.77
CA GLY A 259 -18.34 1.64 -6.68
C GLY A 259 -18.58 3.03 -7.27
N ALA A 260 -17.65 3.96 -7.09
CA ALA A 260 -17.66 5.28 -7.70
C ALA A 260 -16.29 5.60 -8.29
N SER A 261 -16.26 6.49 -9.27
CA SER A 261 -15.01 7.03 -9.79
C SER A 261 -14.45 8.11 -8.86
N GLY A 262 -13.15 8.35 -8.93
CA GLY A 262 -12.49 9.47 -8.26
C GLY A 262 -11.61 9.09 -7.08
N ASN A 263 -10.40 9.64 -7.10
CA ASN A 263 -9.46 9.58 -5.99
C ASN A 263 -9.26 10.99 -5.45
N TYR A 264 -9.11 11.11 -4.14
CA TYR A 264 -9.00 12.37 -3.43
C TYR A 264 -7.81 12.34 -2.50
N ALA A 265 -7.30 13.51 -2.17
CA ALA A 265 -6.25 13.69 -1.20
C ALA A 265 -6.50 14.87 -0.27
N SER A 266 -5.88 14.80 0.90
CA SER A 266 -5.77 15.89 1.86
C SER A 266 -4.38 15.85 2.48
N CYS A 267 -3.83 17.01 2.83
CA CYS A 267 -2.56 17.12 3.51
C CYS A 267 -2.70 17.92 4.79
N SER A 268 -1.86 17.58 5.75
CA SER A 268 -1.61 18.32 6.98
C SER A 268 -0.19 18.88 6.96
N PHE A 269 -0.05 20.14 7.37
CA PHE A 269 1.23 20.87 7.43
C PHE A 269 1.60 21.31 8.86
N ASP A 270 0.86 20.84 9.85
CA ASP A 270 1.03 21.13 11.27
C ASP A 270 1.19 19.83 12.08
N GLY A 271 1.91 18.86 11.51
CA GLY A 271 2.18 17.59 12.18
C GLY A 271 0.95 16.67 12.31
N GLY A 272 -0.12 16.89 11.55
CA GLY A 272 -1.37 16.13 11.62
C GLY A 272 -2.49 16.82 12.41
N GLY A 273 -2.25 18.04 12.93
CA GLY A 273 -3.19 18.81 13.76
C GLY A 273 -4.47 19.18 13.04
N SER A 274 -4.32 19.65 11.81
CA SER A 274 -5.40 20.02 10.90
C SER A 274 -5.13 19.47 9.51
N TRP A 275 -6.20 19.22 8.78
CA TRP A 275 -6.16 18.66 7.43
C TRP A 275 -6.83 19.63 6.48
N GLU A 276 -6.21 19.85 5.33
CA GLU A 276 -6.80 20.63 4.24
C GLU A 276 -8.15 20.01 3.80
N PRO A 277 -9.06 20.80 3.20
CA PRO A 277 -10.19 20.24 2.47
C PRO A 277 -9.75 19.23 1.41
N ALA A 278 -10.56 18.19 1.22
CA ALA A 278 -10.38 17.18 0.18
C ALA A 278 -10.21 17.83 -1.20
N LYS A 279 -9.17 17.40 -1.93
CA LYS A 279 -8.86 17.82 -3.30
C LYS A 279 -8.85 16.60 -4.21
N PRO A 280 -9.39 16.65 -5.43
CA PRO A 280 -9.32 15.54 -6.36
C PRO A 280 -7.86 15.28 -6.80
N LEU A 281 -7.49 14.01 -6.88
CA LEU A 281 -6.28 13.50 -7.54
C LEU A 281 -6.57 13.21 -9.01
N ILE A 282 -7.68 12.51 -9.24
CA ILE A 282 -8.29 12.29 -10.55
C ILE A 282 -9.70 12.84 -10.47
N ASP A 283 -10.01 13.84 -11.30
CA ASP A 283 -11.33 14.45 -11.34
C ASP A 283 -12.30 13.57 -12.15
N THR A 284 -13.49 13.37 -11.62
CA THR A 284 -14.54 12.57 -12.27
C THR A 284 -15.42 13.46 -13.13
N TYR A 285 -15.88 12.94 -14.27
CA TYR A 285 -16.79 13.69 -15.13
C TYR A 285 -18.10 14.02 -14.39
N PRO A 286 -18.50 15.31 -14.30
CA PRO A 286 -19.79 15.69 -13.75
C PRO A 286 -20.92 15.08 -14.60
N GLY A 287 -21.66 14.12 -14.05
CA GLY A 287 -22.78 13.45 -14.73
C GLY A 287 -22.60 11.95 -14.98
N ASP A 288 -21.38 11.41 -14.80
CA ASP A 288 -21.10 9.97 -14.92
C ASP A 288 -21.24 9.21 -13.60
N GLU A 289 -21.90 9.79 -12.60
CA GLU A 289 -22.07 9.24 -11.24
C GLU A 289 -22.78 7.88 -11.19
N TYR A 290 -23.38 7.44 -12.30
CA TYR A 290 -24.14 6.20 -12.42
C TYR A 290 -23.78 5.32 -13.62
N GLN A 291 -23.08 5.85 -14.62
CA GLN A 291 -22.50 4.98 -15.63
C GLN A 291 -21.26 4.36 -15.00
N GLN A 292 -20.99 3.09 -15.25
CA GLN A 292 -19.81 2.35 -14.75
C GLN A 292 -18.52 2.90 -15.37
N SER A 293 -18.35 4.22 -15.36
CA SER A 293 -17.28 5.00 -15.93
C SER A 293 -16.02 4.86 -15.09
N ASP A 294 -14.93 5.28 -15.69
CA ASP A 294 -13.56 5.02 -15.29
C ASP A 294 -13.32 4.99 -13.76
N THR A 295 -13.04 3.81 -13.21
CA THR A 295 -12.81 3.65 -11.77
C THR A 295 -11.32 3.73 -11.47
N GLY A 296 -10.88 4.89 -10.99
CA GLY A 296 -9.63 5.02 -10.26
C GLY A 296 -9.74 4.21 -8.97
N SER A 297 -8.89 3.20 -8.80
CA SER A 297 -8.93 2.31 -7.65
C SER A 297 -7.53 2.24 -7.01
N THR A 298 -7.49 2.41 -5.69
CA THR A 298 -6.31 2.16 -4.84
C THR A 298 -5.16 3.19 -4.94
N PRO A 299 -5.36 4.47 -4.59
CA PRO A 299 -4.24 5.41 -4.55
C PRO A 299 -3.27 5.01 -3.44
N THR A 300 -1.99 4.87 -3.79
CA THR A 300 -0.89 4.63 -2.85
C THR A 300 0.11 5.77 -2.91
N LEU A 301 0.34 6.40 -1.76
CA LEU A 301 1.19 7.58 -1.64
C LEU A 301 2.65 7.22 -1.38
N LEU A 302 3.53 8.03 -1.94
CA LEU A 302 4.95 8.06 -1.68
C LEU A 302 5.41 9.51 -1.52
N TYR A 303 6.35 9.75 -0.60
CA TYR A 303 6.98 11.04 -0.41
C TYR A 303 8.45 10.99 -0.87
N ASP A 304 8.82 11.87 -1.80
CA ASP A 304 10.20 12.10 -2.20
C ASP A 304 10.80 13.30 -1.45
N PRO A 305 11.65 13.09 -0.42
CA PRO A 305 12.29 14.15 0.33
C PRO A 305 13.22 15.02 -0.52
N ALA A 306 13.80 14.50 -1.60
CA ALA A 306 14.75 15.25 -2.43
C ALA A 306 14.06 16.41 -3.16
N THR A 307 12.84 16.18 -3.64
CA THR A 307 12.04 17.19 -4.34
C THR A 307 10.93 17.80 -3.49
N GLN A 308 10.76 17.33 -2.26
CA GLN A 308 9.61 17.64 -1.40
C GLN A 308 8.27 17.42 -2.10
N THR A 309 8.17 16.30 -2.81
CA THR A 309 7.00 15.95 -3.62
C THR A 309 6.29 14.75 -3.04
N VAL A 310 4.97 14.80 -2.97
CA VAL A 310 4.14 13.61 -2.75
C VAL A 310 3.65 13.12 -4.10
N ILE A 311 3.78 11.82 -4.34
CA ILE A 311 3.34 11.14 -5.55
C ILE A 311 2.26 10.14 -5.15
N ALA A 312 1.14 10.17 -5.86
CA ALA A 312 0.10 9.17 -5.78
C ALA A 312 0.23 8.24 -6.98
N TYR A 313 0.49 6.95 -6.74
CA TYR A 313 0.39 5.91 -7.76
C TYR A 313 -0.99 5.29 -7.69
N GLU A 314 -1.63 5.10 -8.84
CA GLU A 314 -3.02 4.68 -8.89
C GLU A 314 -3.26 3.71 -10.04
N ILE A 315 -4.24 2.83 -9.87
CA ILE A 315 -4.72 1.98 -10.96
C ILE A 315 -5.97 2.62 -11.55
N TYR A 316 -5.89 3.00 -12.81
CA TYR A 316 -6.97 3.61 -13.56
C TYR A 316 -7.61 2.59 -14.50
N ARG A 317 -8.88 2.25 -14.30
CA ARG A 317 -9.64 1.41 -15.23
C ARG A 317 -10.44 2.31 -16.16
N GLN A 318 -10.25 2.17 -17.47
CA GLN A 318 -11.04 2.88 -18.48
C GLN A 318 -12.18 1.99 -19.00
N VAL A 319 -13.42 2.50 -19.00
CA VAL A 319 -14.62 1.78 -19.44
C VAL A 319 -15.14 2.37 -20.75
N GLY A 320 -15.30 1.56 -21.80
CA GLY A 320 -15.95 2.01 -23.04
C GLY A 320 -15.70 1.22 -24.32
N MET A 321 -14.54 0.55 -24.51
CA MET A 321 -14.30 -0.24 -25.74
C MET A 321 -13.50 -1.54 -25.54
N VAL A 322 -12.58 -1.58 -24.59
CA VAL A 322 -11.93 -2.78 -24.04
C VAL A 322 -11.53 -2.39 -22.62
N GLU A 323 -11.90 -3.18 -21.60
CA GLU A 323 -11.47 -2.88 -20.23
C GLU A 323 -9.94 -2.80 -20.21
N THR A 324 -9.45 -1.57 -20.13
CA THR A 324 -8.02 -1.31 -20.13
C THR A 324 -7.69 -0.66 -18.82
N THR A 325 -6.73 -1.26 -18.14
CA THR A 325 -6.28 -0.78 -16.85
C THR A 325 -4.86 -0.29 -16.97
N TYR A 326 -4.61 0.90 -16.43
CA TYR A 326 -3.34 1.60 -16.51
C TYR A 326 -2.80 1.85 -15.10
N LEU A 327 -1.48 1.72 -14.97
CA LEU A 327 -0.77 2.25 -13.82
C LEU A 327 -0.38 3.70 -14.12
N VAL A 328 -0.93 4.62 -13.34
CA VAL A 328 -0.75 6.06 -13.50
C VAL A 328 -0.13 6.68 -12.25
N TYR A 329 0.33 7.92 -12.36
CA TYR A 329 0.77 8.69 -11.20
C TYR A 329 0.38 10.17 -11.29
N SER A 330 -0.06 10.71 -10.16
CA SER A 330 -0.25 12.16 -9.94
C SER A 330 0.76 12.66 -8.91
N TYR A 331 1.09 13.95 -8.91
CA TYR A 331 2.06 14.48 -7.93
C TYR A 331 1.73 15.89 -7.44
N ARG A 332 2.20 16.20 -6.23
CA ARG A 332 2.09 17.52 -5.61
C ARG A 332 3.38 17.88 -4.92
N ARG A 333 3.97 19.03 -5.26
CA ARG A 333 5.04 19.60 -4.45
C ARG A 333 4.43 20.20 -3.19
N LEU A 334 5.03 19.96 -2.03
CA LEU A 334 4.50 20.47 -0.75
C LEU A 334 4.53 22.00 -0.63
N VAL A 335 5.26 22.68 -1.52
CA VAL A 335 5.25 24.15 -1.66
C VAL A 335 4.10 24.67 -2.52
N GLN A 336 3.35 23.78 -3.18
CA GLN A 336 2.21 24.11 -4.03
C GLN A 336 0.89 23.76 -3.31
N ASP A 337 -0.12 24.57 -3.56
CA ASP A 337 -1.47 24.42 -3.00
C ASP A 337 -2.33 23.42 -3.78
N HIS A 338 -1.93 23.04 -4.99
CA HIS A 338 -2.65 22.11 -5.86
C HIS A 338 -1.84 20.84 -6.15
N TRP A 339 -2.56 19.75 -6.42
CA TRP A 339 -1.99 18.61 -7.11
C TRP A 339 -1.85 18.95 -8.58
N VAL A 340 -0.76 18.51 -9.21
CA VAL A 340 -0.64 18.50 -10.67
C VAL A 340 -1.21 17.13 -11.08
N PRO A 341 -2.49 17.07 -11.51
CA PRO A 341 -3.10 15.80 -11.86
C PRO A 341 -2.43 15.22 -13.11
N ASP A 342 -2.43 13.90 -13.21
CA ASP A 342 -2.13 13.18 -14.45
C ASP A 342 -3.09 13.57 -15.59
N MET A 343 -4.31 14.02 -15.24
CA MET A 343 -5.33 14.43 -16.20
C MET A 343 -6.00 15.73 -15.76
N ALA A 344 -5.43 16.87 -16.15
CA ALA A 344 -6.08 18.16 -15.95
C ALA A 344 -7.14 18.40 -17.04
N GLY A 345 -8.38 17.94 -16.82
CA GLY A 345 -9.56 18.54 -17.42
C GLY A 345 -10.56 17.59 -18.10
N PRO A 346 -11.76 18.12 -18.47
CA PRO A 346 -12.89 17.39 -19.07
C PRO A 346 -12.64 16.96 -20.53
N TYR A 347 -11.38 16.81 -20.92
CA TYR A 347 -11.02 16.52 -22.29
C TYR A 347 -10.79 15.03 -22.44
N ILE A 348 -11.50 14.48 -23.42
CA ILE A 348 -11.10 13.28 -24.16
C ILE A 348 -9.63 13.50 -24.58
N HIS A 349 -8.68 12.99 -23.80
CA HIS A 349 -7.27 13.22 -24.09
C HIS A 349 -6.76 12.14 -25.04
N HIS A 350 -6.44 12.59 -26.25
CA HIS A 350 -5.51 11.95 -27.18
C HIS A 350 -4.04 12.03 -26.72
N GLN A 351 -3.77 12.51 -25.49
CA GLN A 351 -2.44 12.45 -24.91
C GLN A 351 -2.30 11.16 -24.10
N PRO A 352 -1.18 10.43 -24.25
CA PRO A 352 -0.95 9.25 -23.44
C PRO A 352 -0.90 9.69 -21.97
N ALA A 353 -1.72 9.09 -21.12
CA ALA A 353 -1.57 9.18 -19.66
C ALA A 353 -0.08 9.05 -19.30
N LEU A 354 0.36 9.67 -18.20
CA LEU A 354 1.71 9.45 -17.70
C LEU A 354 1.81 8.00 -17.20
N ARG A 355 2.00 7.09 -18.15
CA ARG A 355 2.13 5.67 -17.89
C ARG A 355 3.37 5.50 -17.04
N ALA A 356 3.16 5.08 -15.80
CA ALA A 356 4.26 4.61 -15.00
C ALA A 356 4.70 3.29 -15.63
N PHE A 357 5.93 3.26 -16.13
CA PHE A 357 6.55 2.10 -16.75
C PHE A 357 5.89 1.67 -18.07
N ALA A 358 6.50 0.73 -18.78
CA ALA A 358 5.88 0.04 -19.91
C ALA A 358 4.81 -0.96 -19.45
N ALA A 359 4.03 -0.62 -18.41
CA ALA A 359 2.94 -1.43 -17.91
C ALA A 359 1.95 -1.64 -19.06
N THR A 360 1.62 -2.90 -19.33
CA THR A 360 0.74 -3.22 -20.45
C THR A 360 -0.71 -2.88 -20.06
N ALA A 361 -1.56 -2.69 -21.07
CA ALA A 361 -3.02 -2.53 -20.97
C ALA A 361 -3.76 -3.64 -20.17
N ARG A 362 -3.01 -4.59 -19.59
CA ARG A 362 -3.46 -5.86 -19.01
C ARG A 362 -3.19 -5.93 -17.50
N SER A 363 -2.85 -4.81 -16.88
CA SER A 363 -2.71 -4.69 -15.43
C SER A 363 -4.07 -4.86 -14.77
N ARG A 364 -4.55 -6.09 -14.57
CA ARG A 364 -5.78 -6.27 -13.79
C ARG A 364 -5.44 -5.96 -12.34
N ALA A 365 -5.90 -4.82 -11.85
CA ALA A 365 -6.36 -4.76 -10.47
C ALA A 365 -7.51 -5.77 -10.37
N ALA A 366 -7.18 -7.01 -10.04
CA ALA A 366 -8.17 -7.84 -9.38
C ALA A 366 -8.46 -7.08 -8.07
N GLU A 367 -9.53 -6.29 -8.04
CA GLU A 367 -10.11 -5.84 -6.77
C GLU A 367 -10.18 -7.09 -5.89
N PRO A 368 -9.56 -7.12 -4.69
CA PRO A 368 -9.14 -6.02 -3.79
C PRO A 368 -7.65 -5.62 -3.73
N HIS A 369 -6.80 -6.06 -4.66
CA HIS A 369 -5.33 -6.04 -4.52
C HIS A 369 -4.69 -4.79 -5.14
N GLY A 370 -4.63 -3.70 -4.36
CA GLY A 370 -4.13 -2.38 -4.79
C GLY A 370 -2.64 -2.33 -5.12
N ILE A 371 -2.03 -1.14 -5.21
CA ILE A 371 -0.59 -0.97 -5.49
C ILE A 371 0.22 -0.95 -4.19
N GLY A 372 1.37 -1.64 -4.18
CA GLY A 372 2.38 -1.48 -3.15
C GLY A 372 3.44 -0.48 -3.59
N VAL A 373 3.78 0.51 -2.76
CA VAL A 373 4.85 1.48 -3.04
C VAL A 373 5.76 1.64 -1.83
N ALA A 374 7.08 1.64 -2.05
CA ALA A 374 8.07 1.92 -1.03
C ALA A 374 9.18 2.84 -1.55
N TYR A 375 9.70 3.74 -0.70
CA TYR A 375 10.78 4.66 -1.04
C TYR A 375 12.11 4.19 -0.46
N ALA A 376 13.04 3.83 -1.34
CA ALA A 376 14.43 3.58 -0.97
C ALA A 376 15.23 4.88 -1.08
N ARG A 377 15.76 5.37 0.04
CA ARG A 377 16.78 6.42 0.00
C ARG A 377 18.05 5.83 -0.62
N SER A 378 18.62 6.52 -1.61
CA SER A 378 19.93 6.14 -2.14
C SER A 378 21.03 6.66 -1.21
N THR A 379 22.00 5.81 -0.90
CA THR A 379 23.20 6.18 -0.12
C THR A 379 24.24 6.93 -0.96
N THR A 380 24.18 6.80 -2.29
CA THR A 380 25.21 7.29 -3.21
C THR A 380 24.77 8.48 -4.05
N ASN A 381 23.47 8.60 -4.34
CA ASN A 381 22.89 9.69 -5.12
C ASN A 381 21.81 10.37 -4.28
N GLN A 382 21.79 11.70 -4.23
CA GLN A 382 20.79 12.43 -3.43
C GLN A 382 19.32 12.17 -3.83
N ALA A 383 19.08 11.58 -5.01
CA ALA A 383 17.76 11.15 -5.44
C ALA A 383 17.46 9.73 -4.96
N GLY A 384 16.38 9.56 -4.19
CA GLY A 384 15.87 8.23 -3.85
C GLY A 384 15.07 7.59 -4.98
N LEU A 385 14.63 6.36 -4.72
CA LEU A 385 13.97 5.50 -5.71
C LEU A 385 12.66 4.99 -5.13
N ALA A 386 11.63 4.92 -5.98
CA ALA A 386 10.37 4.29 -5.64
C ALA A 386 10.34 2.86 -6.22
N LEU A 387 10.14 1.87 -5.36
CA LEU A 387 9.73 0.53 -5.77
C LEU A 387 8.21 0.49 -5.82
N VAL A 388 7.67 0.12 -6.98
CA VAL A 388 6.23 -0.05 -7.20
C VAL A 388 5.97 -1.51 -7.51
N ALA A 389 4.97 -2.10 -6.87
CA ALA A 389 4.54 -3.48 -7.11
C ALA A 389 3.03 -3.54 -7.39
N TRP A 390 2.65 -4.31 -8.41
CA TRP A 390 1.28 -4.50 -8.87
C TRP A 390 1.06 -5.91 -9.42
N SER A 391 -0.20 -6.31 -9.59
CA SER A 391 -0.57 -7.56 -10.25
C SER A 391 -0.85 -7.35 -11.75
N GLU A 392 -0.35 -8.25 -12.60
CA GLU A 392 -0.69 -8.32 -14.03
C GLU A 392 -1.21 -9.72 -14.40
N ILE A 393 -2.09 -9.80 -15.41
CA ILE A 393 -2.54 -11.09 -15.97
C ILE A 393 -1.63 -11.51 -17.12
N ASP A 394 -1.11 -12.72 -17.02
CA ASP A 394 -0.52 -13.42 -18.15
C ASP A 394 -1.62 -14.08 -18.99
N GLN A 395 -1.84 -13.56 -20.21
CA GLN A 395 -2.89 -14.08 -21.10
C GLN A 395 -2.59 -15.49 -21.64
N ALA A 396 -1.32 -15.89 -21.73
CA ALA A 396 -0.98 -17.21 -22.26
C ALA A 396 -1.26 -18.31 -21.24
N ALA A 397 -1.00 -18.01 -19.97
CA ALA A 397 -1.14 -18.96 -18.86
C ALA A 397 -2.46 -18.81 -18.08
N GLY A 398 -3.11 -17.65 -18.13
CA GLY A 398 -4.23 -17.31 -17.25
C GLY A 398 -3.80 -16.99 -15.81
N ASP A 399 -2.49 -17.01 -15.53
CA ASP A 399 -1.90 -16.75 -14.22
C ASP A 399 -1.89 -15.25 -13.90
N ILE A 400 -1.96 -14.91 -12.61
CA ILE A 400 -1.77 -13.53 -12.13
C ILE A 400 -0.35 -13.44 -11.56
N GLN A 401 0.44 -12.48 -12.03
CA GLN A 401 1.85 -12.31 -11.69
C GLN A 401 2.07 -11.06 -10.84
N ILE A 402 3.00 -11.11 -9.89
CA ILE A 402 3.44 -9.90 -9.18
C ILE A 402 4.56 -9.25 -9.99
N MET A 403 4.26 -8.07 -10.50
CA MET A 403 5.20 -7.22 -11.21
C MET A 403 5.81 -6.20 -10.26
N VAL A 404 7.10 -5.92 -10.44
CA VAL A 404 7.75 -4.80 -9.77
C VAL A 404 8.53 -3.94 -10.75
N ALA A 405 8.60 -2.65 -10.45
CA ALA A 405 9.46 -1.72 -11.15
C ALA A 405 10.03 -0.65 -10.23
N TRP A 406 11.22 -0.18 -10.57
CA TRP A 406 11.90 0.92 -9.89
C TRP A 406 11.75 2.18 -10.72
N SER A 407 11.28 3.27 -10.11
CA SER A 407 11.29 4.61 -10.72
C SER A 407 12.13 5.58 -9.91
N ASN A 408 12.58 6.65 -10.55
CA ASN A 408 13.14 7.82 -9.90
C ASN A 408 12.03 8.89 -9.83
N PRO A 409 11.40 9.12 -8.66
CA PRO A 409 10.38 10.15 -8.44
C PRO A 409 10.77 11.53 -9.00
N SER A 410 12.01 11.95 -8.77
CA SER A 410 12.49 13.26 -9.22
C SER A 410 12.58 13.35 -10.75
N ALA A 411 12.90 12.25 -11.42
CA ALA A 411 12.90 12.18 -12.89
C ALA A 411 11.47 12.28 -13.44
N LEU A 412 10.50 11.62 -12.82
CA LEU A 412 9.08 11.70 -13.23
C LEU A 412 8.56 13.15 -13.15
N VAL A 413 8.88 13.85 -12.06
CA VAL A 413 8.46 15.25 -11.86
C VAL A 413 9.13 16.23 -12.84
N THR A 414 10.32 15.91 -13.34
CA THR A 414 11.07 16.80 -14.25
C THR A 414 10.77 16.54 -15.73
N GLN A 415 10.48 15.30 -16.12
CA GLN A 415 10.10 14.96 -17.50
C GLN A 415 8.81 15.65 -17.94
N ASN A 416 7.89 15.94 -17.02
CA ASN A 416 6.62 16.62 -17.29
C ASN A 416 6.74 18.14 -17.42
N LYS A 417 7.96 18.68 -17.51
CA LYS A 417 8.21 20.10 -17.82
C LYS A 417 8.42 20.37 -19.31
N LEU A 418 8.16 19.40 -20.18
CA LEU A 418 8.17 19.65 -21.62
C LEU A 418 6.92 20.44 -22.03
N PRO A 419 7.07 21.44 -22.93
CA PRO A 419 6.21 22.62 -23.07
C PRO A 419 4.79 22.37 -23.56
#